data_AF-A0ABD6D2N8-F1
#
_entry.id   AF-A0ABD6D2N8-F1
#
_cell.length_a   1.000
_cell.length_b   1.000
_cell.length_c   1.000
_cell.angle_alpha   90.00
_cell.angle_beta   90.00
_cell.angle_gamma   90.00
#
_symmetry.space_group_name_H-M   'P 1'
#
loop_
_entity.id
_entity.type
_entity.pdbx_description
1 polymer ?
#
loop_
_entity_poly.entity_id
_entity_poly.type
_entity_poly.pdbx_seq_one_letter_code
_entity_poly.pdbx_strand_id
1 'polypeptide(L)' 'MGKLSDTKISEKNLTTVPKPVRTFLDIGAGDRVEWHVEEGRIVVEPQDD' A
#
# COMPACT_ATOMS: atom_id res chain seq x y z
N MET A 1 9.20 -8.12 -10.03
CA MET A 1 7.96 -7.52 -10.55
C MET A 1 8.20 -6.02 -10.72
N GLY A 2 7.69 -5.40 -11.80
CA GLY A 2 7.92 -3.99 -12.09
C GLY A 2 6.96 -3.04 -11.37
N LYS A 3 7.03 -1.74 -11.68
CA LYS A 3 6.12 -0.70 -11.16
C LYS A 3 4.65 -1.05 -11.47
N LEU A 4 3.81 -1.16 -10.44
CA LEU A 4 2.37 -1.45 -10.59
C LEU A 4 1.53 -0.20 -10.86
N SER A 5 1.87 0.92 -10.21
CA SER A 5 1.23 2.22 -10.39
C SER A 5 2.03 3.30 -9.64
N ASP A 6 1.67 4.56 -9.79
CA ASP A 6 2.07 5.67 -8.93
C ASP A 6 0.84 6.47 -8.54
N THR A 7 0.83 6.98 -7.31
CA THR A 7 -0.25 7.83 -6.80
C THR A 7 0.34 9.08 -6.19
N LYS A 8 -0.34 10.20 -6.41
CA LYS A 8 0.01 11.46 -5.77
C LYS A 8 -0.48 11.44 -4.33
N ILE A 9 0.35 11.93 -3.42
CA ILE A 9 -0.05 12.21 -2.04
C ILE A 9 -1.06 13.38 -2.05
N SER A 10 -2.22 13.15 -1.46
CA SER A 10 -3.24 14.18 -1.26
C SER A 10 -2.82 15.19 -0.19
N GLU A 11 -3.53 16.31 -0.11
CA GLU A 11 -3.27 17.37 0.89
C GLU A 11 -3.33 16.89 2.35
N LYS A 12 -4.03 15.77 2.60
CA LYS A 12 -4.14 15.15 3.92
C LYS A 12 -3.10 14.05 4.18
N ASN A 13 -2.04 14.00 3.37
CA ASN A 13 -0.99 12.97 3.44
C ASN A 13 -1.50 11.54 3.22
N LEU A 14 -2.60 11.39 2.47
CA LEU A 14 -3.14 10.07 2.10
C LEU A 14 -2.78 9.76 0.65
N THR A 15 -2.51 8.51 0.36
CA THR A 15 -2.47 7.96 -1.00
C THR A 15 -3.57 6.95 -1.18
N THR A 16 -4.05 6.80 -2.42
CA THR A 16 -4.95 5.71 -2.76
C THR A 16 -4.12 4.44 -2.97
N VAL A 17 -4.53 3.32 -2.37
CA VAL A 17 -3.99 2.00 -2.75
C VAL A 17 -4.53 1.66 -4.15
N PRO A 18 -3.69 1.57 -5.20
CA PRO A 18 -4.14 1.36 -6.58
C PRO A 18 -4.92 0.05 -6.75
N LYS A 19 -5.87 -0.01 -7.70
CA LYS A 19 -6.65 -1.22 -7.97
C LYS A 19 -5.78 -2.48 -8.20
N PRO A 20 -4.68 -2.45 -9.00
CA PRO A 20 -3.82 -3.62 -9.16
C PRO A 20 -3.20 -4.11 -7.85
N VAL A 21 -2.85 -3.19 -6.95
CA VAL A 21 -2.27 -3.53 -5.63
C VAL A 21 -3.32 -4.17 -4.73
N ARG A 22 -4.53 -3.59 -4.66
CA ARG A 22 -5.65 -4.17 -3.89
C ARG A 22 -6.01 -5.57 -4.35
N THR A 23 -6.09 -5.79 -5.67
CA THR A 23 -6.38 -7.11 -6.23
C THR A 23 -5.25 -8.11 -5.98
N PHE A 24 -3.99 -7.67 -6.03
CA PHE A 24 -2.85 -8.55 -5.79
C PHE A 24 -2.74 -8.99 -4.32
N LEU A 25 -2.98 -8.07 -3.39
CA LEU A 25 -2.92 -8.32 -1.94
C LEU A 25 -4.25 -8.83 -1.36
N ASP A 26 -5.31 -8.88 -2.17
CA ASP A 26 -6.69 -9.19 -1.76
C ASP A 26 -7.19 -8.35 -0.56
N ILE A 27 -6.93 -7.04 -0.60
CA ILE A 27 -7.34 -6.09 0.45
C ILE A 27 -8.42 -5.11 -0.02
N GLY A 28 -9.24 -4.67 0.92
CA GLY A 28 -10.40 -3.80 0.75
C GLY A 28 -10.56 -2.76 1.86
N ALA A 29 -11.76 -2.18 1.92
CA ALA A 29 -12.09 -1.21 2.95
C ALA A 29 -12.35 -1.92 4.29
N GLY A 30 -11.66 -1.48 5.34
CA GLY A 30 -11.76 -2.07 6.68
C GLY A 30 -10.51 -2.85 7.09
N ASP A 31 -9.72 -3.31 6.12
CA ASP A 31 -8.46 -4.01 6.38
C ASP A 31 -7.40 -3.05 6.92
N ARG A 32 -6.48 -3.60 7.71
CA ARG A 32 -5.32 -2.88 8.22
C ARG A 32 -4.09 -3.20 7.38
N VAL A 33 -3.22 -2.20 7.27
CA VAL A 33 -1.90 -2.33 6.67
C VAL A 33 -0.86 -1.74 7.61
N GLU A 34 0.32 -2.33 7.63
CA GLU A 34 1.45 -1.91 8.45
C GLU A 34 2.56 -1.32 7.59
N TRP A 35 3.39 -0.49 8.20
CA TRP A 35 4.45 0.27 7.53
C TRP A 35 5.81 -0.12 8.12
N HIS A 36 6.69 -0.62 7.25
CA HIS A 36 7.98 -1.16 7.64
C HIS A 36 9.10 -0.40 6.93
N VAL A 37 10.27 -0.36 7.57
CA VAL A 37 11.49 0.16 6.95
C VAL A 37 12.42 -1.02 6.67
N GLU A 38 12.62 -1.33 5.40
CA GLU A 38 13.46 -2.44 4.95
C GLU A 38 14.45 -1.94 3.91
N GLU A 39 15.76 -2.11 4.16
CA GLU A 39 16.83 -1.76 3.21
C GLU A 39 16.70 -0.31 2.66
N GLY A 40 16.29 0.63 3.51
CA GLY A 40 16.11 2.04 3.13
C GLY A 40 14.84 2.31 2.29
N ARG A 41 13.94 1.34 2.18
CA ARG A 41 12.65 1.46 1.51
C ARG A 41 11.53 1.40 2.54
N ILE A 42 10.43 2.06 2.22
CA ILE A 42 9.17 1.91 2.95
C ILE A 42 8.40 0.77 2.30
N VAL A 43 8.09 -0.26 3.07
CA VAL A 43 7.24 -1.39 2.68
C VAL A 43 5.90 -1.25 3.39
N VAL A 44 4.82 -1.51 2.66
CA VAL A 44 3.47 -1.56 3.21
C VAL A 44 2.92 -2.95 2.97
N GLU A 45 2.50 -3.61 4.03
CA GLU A 45 1.96 -4.98 3.98
C GLU A 45 0.61 -5.08 4.70
N PRO A 46 -0.29 -6.00 4.29
CA PRO A 46 -1.49 -6.31 5.07
C PRO A 46 -1.10 -6.74 6.49
N GLN A 47 -1.88 -6.32 7.48
CA GLN A 47 -1.71 -6.82 8.84
C GLN A 47 -2.30 -8.23 8.92
N ASP A 48 -1.46 -9.23 9.18
CA ASP A 48 -1.92 -10.56 9.57
C ASP A 48 -2.20 -10.56 11.09
N ASP A 49 -3.40 -10.99 11.50
CA ASP A 49 -3.70 -11.33 12.91
C ASP A 49 -3.20 -12.75 13.26
#